data_AF-A0A0D6TCL1-F1
#
_entry.id   AF-A0A0D6TCL1-F1
#
_cell.length_a   1.000
_cell.length_b   1.000
_cell.length_c   1.000
_cell.angle_alpha   90.00
_cell.angle_beta   90.00
_cell.angle_gamma   90.00
#
_symmetry.space_group_name_H-M   'P 1'
#
loop_
_entity.id
_entity.type
_entity.pdbx_description
1 polymer ?
#
loop_
_entity_poly.entity_id
_entity_poly.type
_entity_poly.pdbx_seq_one_letter_code
_entity_poly.pdbx_strand_id
1 'polypeptide(L)'
;MSWLWRALAGPILWAAMFLLVYALHGAGCNLGWTDRPAPIADWHHMAMWLAWGAGLILHLVLIRVMPAGRGRPRQLITMGAWIGFVSTLVTLFPVIATSTCA
;
A
#
# COMPACT_ATOMS: atom_id res chain seq x y z
N MET A 1 15.97 3.39 -20.70
CA MET A 1 14.91 3.99 -19.86
C MET A 1 14.20 3.00 -18.94
N SER A 2 14.20 1.69 -19.20
CA SER A 2 13.52 0.68 -18.35
C SER A 2 13.96 0.64 -16.89
N TRP A 3 15.22 0.97 -16.59
CA TRP A 3 15.74 0.99 -15.22
C TRP A 3 15.08 2.07 -14.35
N LEU A 4 14.70 3.22 -14.94
CA LEU A 4 14.04 4.32 -14.23
C LEU A 4 12.63 3.90 -13.79
N TRP A 5 11.86 3.32 -14.70
CA TRP A 5 10.52 2.78 -14.39
C TRP A 5 10.56 1.72 -13.30
N ARG A 6 11.57 0.85 -13.31
CA ARG A 6 11.77 -0.15 -12.26
C ARG A 6 12.12 0.47 -10.91
N ALA A 7 12.92 1.54 -10.89
CA ALA A 7 13.22 2.26 -9.66
C ALA A 7 12.00 3.02 -9.10
N LEU A 8 11.11 3.50 -9.97
CA LEU A 8 9.88 4.19 -9.58
C LEU A 8 8.72 3.26 -9.22
N ALA A 9 8.83 1.95 -9.49
CA ALA A 9 7.72 1.04 -9.29
C ALA A 9 7.25 0.95 -7.82
N GLY A 10 8.19 1.00 -6.86
CA GLY A 10 7.85 1.08 -5.43
C GLY A 10 7.05 2.34 -5.08
N PRO A 11 7.56 3.55 -5.36
CA PRO A 11 6.82 4.80 -5.15
C PRO A 11 5.48 4.89 -5.89
N ILE A 12 5.39 4.37 -7.12
CA ILE A 12 4.13 4.34 -7.88
C ILE A 12 3.12 3.44 -7.19
N LEU A 13 3.54 2.25 -6.75
CA LEU A 13 2.65 1.34 -6.03
C LEU A 13 2.19 1.95 -4.69
N TRP A 14 3.09 2.60 -3.95
CA TRP A 14 2.71 3.36 -2.75
C TRP A 14 1.65 4.41 -3.06
N ALA A 15 1.84 5.24 -4.10
CA ALA A 15 0.87 6.26 -4.47
C ALA A 15 -0.49 5.66 -4.85
N ALA A 16 -0.50 4.55 -5.58
CA ALA A 16 -1.72 3.82 -5.91
C ALA A 16 -2.43 3.27 -4.66
N MET A 17 -1.68 2.72 -3.70
CA MET A 17 -2.23 2.26 -2.42
C MET A 17 -2.77 3.41 -1.58
N PHE A 18 -2.11 4.57 -1.60
CA PHE A 18 -2.59 5.77 -0.91
C PHE A 18 -3.96 6.21 -1.43
N LEU A 19 -4.10 6.31 -2.75
CA LEU A 19 -5.37 6.65 -3.39
C LEU A 19 -6.45 5.61 -3.09
N LEU A 20 -6.11 4.32 -3.17
CA LEU A 20 -7.04 3.23 -2.92
C LEU A 20 -7.58 3.24 -1.49
N VAL A 21 -6.71 3.36 -0.48
CA VAL A 21 -7.12 3.34 0.93
C VAL A 21 -7.99 4.55 1.26
N TYR A 22 -7.63 5.75 0.79
CA TYR A 22 -8.47 6.94 1.00
C TYR A 22 -9.82 6.86 0.27
N ALA A 23 -9.85 6.31 -0.94
CA ALA A 23 -11.09 6.09 -1.67
C ALA A 23 -11.98 5.07 -0.93
N LEU A 24 -11.40 3.97 -0.41
CA LEU A 24 -12.09 2.98 0.40
C LEU A 24 -12.63 3.58 1.70
N HIS A 25 -11.87 4.45 2.36
CA HIS A 25 -12.32 5.13 3.57
C HIS A 25 -13.56 5.98 3.29
N GLY A 26 -13.51 6.87 2.29
CA GLY A 26 -14.64 7.69 1.89
C GLY A 26 -15.86 6.87 1.43
N ALA A 27 -15.63 5.85 0.62
CA ALA A 27 -16.69 4.95 0.17
C ALA A 27 -17.32 4.19 1.36
N GLY A 28 -16.51 3.68 2.28
CA GLY A 28 -17.01 2.94 3.43
C GLY A 28 -17.84 3.78 4.38
N CYS A 29 -17.46 5.04 4.61
CA CYS A 29 -18.27 5.97 5.40
C CYS A 29 -19.57 6.36 4.70
N ASN A 30 -19.53 6.62 3.38
CA ASN A 30 -20.75 6.96 2.62
C ASN A 30 -21.73 5.77 2.47
N LEU A 31 -21.21 4.53 2.42
CA LEU A 31 -22.02 3.32 2.22
C LEU A 31 -22.45 2.64 3.54
N GLY A 32 -22.13 3.23 4.70
CA GLY A 32 -22.50 2.69 6.01
C GLY A 32 -21.85 1.35 6.33
N TRP A 33 -20.59 1.15 5.93
CA TRP A 33 -19.88 -0.12 6.18
C TRP A 33 -19.57 -0.35 7.67
N THR A 34 -19.54 0.71 8.48
CA THR A 34 -19.38 0.64 9.93
C THR A 34 -20.56 -0.02 10.63
N ASP A 35 -21.77 0.06 10.06
CA ASP A 35 -22.97 -0.57 10.63
C ASP A 35 -23.09 -2.05 10.26
N ARG A 36 -22.19 -2.57 9.42
CA ARG A 36 -22.20 -3.95 8.94
C ARG A 36 -21.14 -4.76 9.67
N PRO A 37 -21.53 -5.75 10.49
CA PRO A 37 -20.57 -6.59 11.18
C PRO A 37 -19.79 -7.46 10.19
N ALA A 38 -18.52 -7.70 10.49
CA ALA A 38 -17.63 -8.61 9.79
C ALA A 38 -16.95 -9.55 10.81
N PRO A 39 -16.26 -10.63 10.38
CA PRO A 39 -15.75 -11.65 11.31
C PRO A 39 -14.81 -11.14 12.43
N ILE A 40 -14.07 -10.05 12.20
CA ILE A 40 -13.08 -9.51 13.16
C ILE A 40 -13.47 -8.11 13.65
N ALA A 41 -14.15 -7.32 12.82
CA ALA A 41 -14.50 -5.92 13.09
C ALA A 41 -15.77 -5.56 12.27
N ASP A 42 -15.80 -4.39 11.63
CA ASP A 42 -16.81 -4.03 10.64
C ASP A 42 -16.26 -4.18 9.20
N TRP A 43 -17.13 -4.03 8.21
CA TRP A 43 -16.74 -4.07 6.80
C TRP A 43 -15.77 -2.96 6.41
N HIS A 44 -15.82 -1.81 7.09
CA HIS A 44 -14.95 -0.67 6.81
C HIS A 44 -13.49 -0.99 7.14
N HIS A 45 -13.22 -1.42 8.36
CA HIS A 45 -11.89 -1.84 8.82
C HIS A 45 -11.38 -3.04 8.04
N MET A 46 -12.22 -4.06 7.82
CA MET A 46 -11.79 -5.24 7.07
C MET A 46 -11.38 -4.91 5.64
N ALA A 47 -12.13 -4.07 4.92
CA ALA A 47 -11.77 -3.67 3.56
C ALA A 47 -10.43 -2.91 3.52
N MET A 48 -10.21 -1.98 4.45
CA MET A 48 -8.95 -1.23 4.56
C MET A 48 -7.76 -2.13 4.92
N TRP A 49 -7.93 -3.06 5.88
CA TRP A 49 -6.90 -4.01 6.30
C TRP A 49 -6.50 -4.95 5.17
N LEU A 50 -7.48 -5.47 4.43
CA LEU A 50 -7.21 -6.35 3.29
C LEU A 50 -6.49 -5.60 2.17
N ALA A 51 -6.92 -4.38 1.83
CA ALA A 51 -6.26 -3.56 0.81
C ALA A 51 -4.80 -3.26 1.18
N TRP A 52 -4.56 -2.85 2.43
CA TRP A 52 -3.21 -2.58 2.91
C TRP A 52 -2.33 -3.81 3.00
N GLY A 53 -2.85 -4.92 3.55
CA GLY A 53 -2.15 -6.18 3.62
C GLY A 53 -1.76 -6.70 2.23
N ALA A 54 -2.68 -6.65 1.27
CA ALA A 54 -2.39 -6.98 -0.13
C ALA A 54 -1.32 -6.06 -0.73
N GLY A 55 -1.39 -4.75 -0.46
CA GLY A 55 -0.39 -3.78 -0.86
C GLY A 55 1.01 -4.08 -0.31
N LEU A 56 1.12 -4.45 0.96
CA LEU A 56 2.39 -4.83 1.59
C LEU A 56 2.96 -6.11 0.96
N ILE A 57 2.12 -7.13 0.73
CA ILE A 57 2.53 -8.36 0.05
C ILE A 57 3.06 -8.04 -1.36
N LEU A 58 2.37 -7.18 -2.11
CA LEU A 58 2.80 -6.80 -3.45
C LEU A 58 4.15 -6.06 -3.44
N HIS A 59 4.40 -5.19 -2.46
CA HIS A 59 5.71 -4.58 -2.27
C HIS A 59 6.80 -5.60 -1.93
N LEU A 60 6.52 -6.60 -1.09
CA LEU A 60 7.46 -7.68 -0.80
C LEU A 60 7.81 -8.47 -2.07
N VAL A 61 6.82 -8.73 -2.94
CA VAL A 61 7.05 -9.33 -4.26
C VAL A 61 7.96 -8.44 -5.10
N LEU A 62 7.73 -7.13 -5.14
CA LEU A 62 8.61 -6.19 -5.86
C LEU A 62 10.05 -6.24 -5.34
N ILE A 63 10.24 -6.21 -4.02
CA ILE A 63 11.57 -6.27 -3.39
C ILE A 63 12.29 -7.57 -3.77
N ARG A 64 11.58 -8.69 -3.91
CA ARG A 64 12.17 -9.99 -4.25
C ARG A 64 12.47 -10.16 -5.74
N VAL A 65 11.60 -9.66 -6.62
CA VAL A 65 11.67 -9.94 -8.06
C VAL A 65 12.44 -8.86 -8.83
N MET A 66 12.42 -7.61 -8.37
CA MET A 66 12.99 -6.49 -9.12
C MET A 66 14.52 -6.35 -9.10
N PRO A 67 15.28 -6.76 -8.06
CA PRO A 67 16.73 -6.59 -8.07
C PRO A 67 17.39 -7.41 -9.20
N ALA A 68 17.86 -6.75 -10.26
CA ALA A 68 18.62 -7.40 -11.32
C ALA A 68 19.81 -6.53 -11.76
N GLY A 69 20.86 -7.18 -12.27
CA GLY A 69 22.09 -6.51 -12.74
C GLY A 69 23.12 -6.24 -11.63
N ARG A 70 24.06 -5.32 -11.90
CA ARG A 70 25.15 -4.92 -10.99
C ARG A 70 25.31 -3.39 -10.99
N GLY A 71 25.95 -2.86 -9.95
CA GLY A 71 26.28 -1.43 -9.84
C GLY A 71 25.12 -0.52 -9.40
N ARG A 72 25.26 0.78 -9.68
CA ARG A 72 24.34 1.85 -9.24
C ARG A 72 22.86 1.62 -9.64
N PRO A 73 22.52 1.16 -10.87
CA PRO A 73 21.12 0.94 -11.24
C PRO A 73 20.42 -0.11 -10.37
N ARG A 74 21.12 -1.17 -9.97
CA ARG A 74 20.57 -2.18 -9.05
C ARG A 74 20.28 -1.56 -7.68
N GLN A 75 21.21 -0.77 -7.14
CA GLN A 75 21.03 -0.09 -5.86
C GLN A 75 19.81 0.83 -5.90
N LEU A 76 19.65 1.64 -6.95
CA LEU A 76 18.50 2.54 -7.11
C LEU A 76 17.17 1.78 -7.20
N ILE A 77 17.13 0.67 -7.93
CA ILE A 77 15.92 -0.18 -8.02
C ILE A 77 15.57 -0.77 -6.66
N THR A 78 16.55 -1.31 -5.93
CA THR A 78 16.34 -1.87 -4.59
C THR A 78 15.91 -0.81 -3.60
N MET A 79 16.53 0.37 -3.62
CA MET A 79 16.14 1.50 -2.75
C MET A 79 14.71 1.97 -3.08
N GLY A 80 14.36 2.10 -4.36
CA GLY A 80 13.00 2.45 -4.77
C GLY A 80 11.95 1.46 -4.26
N ALA A 81 12.19 0.16 -4.39
CA ALA A 81 11.29 -0.87 -3.86
C ALA A 81 11.11 -0.78 -2.34
N TRP A 82 12.20 -0.56 -1.60
CA TRP A 82 12.14 -0.37 -0.14
C TRP A 82 11.47 0.94 0.28
N ILE A 83 11.69 2.04 -0.45
CA ILE A 83 11.01 3.32 -0.20
C ILE A 83 9.50 3.12 -0.33
N GLY A 84 9.03 2.47 -1.39
CA GLY A 84 7.60 2.17 -1.54
C GLY A 84 7.03 1.35 -0.38
N PHE A 85 7.74 0.28 0.01
CA PHE A 85 7.32 -0.58 1.12
C PHE A 85 7.25 0.16 2.45
N VAL A 86 8.32 0.87 2.83
CA VAL A 86 8.40 1.60 4.10
C VAL A 86 7.40 2.75 4.13
N SER A 87 7.24 3.49 3.03
CA SER A 87 6.21 4.53 2.94
C SER A 87 4.81 3.93 3.10
N THR A 88 4.49 2.83 2.42
CA THR A 88 3.18 2.15 2.55
C THR A 88 2.94 1.65 3.98
N LEU A 89 3.98 1.11 4.63
CA LEU A 89 3.90 0.64 6.01
C LEU A 89 3.64 1.81 6.97
N VAL A 90 4.40 2.89 6.87
CA VAL A 90 4.40 3.98 7.87
C VAL A 90 3.30 5.00 7.61
N THR A 91 3.02 5.38 6.37
CA THR A 91 2.05 6.46 6.07
C THR A 91 0.60 5.98 6.10
N LEU A 92 0.34 4.71 5.78
CA LEU A 92 -1.02 4.17 5.79
C LEU A 92 -1.41 3.54 7.13
N PHE A 93 -0.45 3.11 7.95
CA PHE A 93 -0.77 2.49 9.24
C PHE A 93 -1.62 3.39 10.15
N PRO A 94 -1.32 4.69 10.35
CA PRO A 94 -2.17 5.55 11.17
C PRO A 94 -3.60 5.65 10.63
N VAL A 95 -3.75 5.84 9.31
CA VAL A 95 -5.06 5.90 8.65
C VAL A 95 -5.83 4.63 8.97
N ILE A 96 -5.21 3.47 8.82
CA ILE A 96 -5.88 2.19 8.99
C ILE A 96 -6.19 1.87 10.46
N ALA A 97 -5.37 2.35 11.39
CA ALA A 97 -5.50 2.08 12.82
C ALA A 97 -6.45 3.04 13.53
N THR A 98 -6.58 4.28 13.04
CA THR A 98 -7.34 5.34 13.72
C THR A 98 -8.51 5.89 12.90
N SER A 99 -8.79 5.32 11.72
CA SER A 99 -9.94 5.76 10.91
C SER A 99 -11.25 5.52 11.64
N THR A 100 -12.08 6.56 11.68
CA THR A 100 -13.46 6.49 12.15
C THR A 100 -14.35 7.22 11.15
N CYS A 101 -15.57 6.72 10.94
CA CYS A 101 -16.61 7.44 10.23
C CYS A 101 -17.43 8.23 11.27
N ALA A 102 -16.96 9.41 11.63
CA ALA A 102 -17.63 10.33 12.55
C ALA A 102 -18.05 11.61 11.83
#